data_AF-A0A7C5AU24-F1
#
_entry.id   AF-A0A7C5AU24-F1
#
_cell.length_a   1.000
_cell.length_b   1.000
_cell.length_c   1.000
_cell.angle_alpha   90.00
_cell.angle_beta   90.00
_cell.angle_gamma   90.00
#
_symmetry.space_group_name_H-M   'P 1'
#
loop_
_entity.id
_entity.type
_entity.pdbx_description
1 polymer ?
#
loop_
_entity_poly.entity_id
_entity_poly.type
_entity_poly.pdbx_seq_one_letter_code
_entity_poly.pdbx_strand_id
1 'polypeptide(L)'
;MQKRVILYSSIFVLALAIVLTAGQLIAQAPARGQAGQPSATQAQGPGPGLGAQAGPGRGGPARGPTVDPPAPKKHVLILAFTEGFHHGSTTDGVGMIWQLGQESGLFDTEIRTDGKWVTKGSAGGGEARNLDWFNAIVAVNTTGNWPLNDQQKKDFISAIRDDGKGFVAVHAALDCNHNNVWPEFTEMIGGEFAAHPWFTFWAPVIIEDPSFPAMKHFGSTRMVFYDEMYVPRAENWSRSKVNVLMRLDESKLPPPGPQEPYASLSGIGAMMSGAGAEAMKKMATRGLREDQDYALAWAKMYGKGRVFYSSLGHTKAAFQNPDVRKMYLEAIKWVLGFTEGSTAPHPKVN
;
A
#
# COMPACT_ATOMS: atom_id res chain seq x y z
N MET A 1 -20.15 -3.65 66.11
CA MET A 1 -21.23 -2.62 66.09
C MET A 1 -20.81 -1.50 65.15
N GLN A 2 -21.65 -1.26 64.12
CA GLN A 2 -21.83 -0.06 63.26
C GLN A 2 -20.59 0.73 62.75
N LYS A 3 -20.26 0.64 61.45
CA LYS A 3 -20.83 1.37 60.28
C LYS A 3 -20.52 2.88 60.26
N ARG A 4 -19.67 3.29 59.31
CA ARG A 4 -19.85 4.54 58.54
C ARG A 4 -19.58 4.25 57.06
N VAL A 5 -20.66 4.37 56.28
CA VAL A 5 -20.70 4.39 54.82
C VAL A 5 -20.70 5.86 54.43
N ILE A 6 -19.81 6.27 53.52
CA ILE A 6 -19.86 7.59 52.88
C ILE A 6 -20.45 7.42 51.49
N LEU A 7 -21.51 8.19 51.27
CA LEU A 7 -22.31 8.35 50.08
C LEU A 7 -21.66 9.43 49.19
N TYR A 8 -21.43 9.17 47.91
CA TYR A 8 -21.45 10.23 46.90
C TYR A 8 -22.16 9.71 45.64
N SER A 9 -23.28 10.33 45.38
CA SER A 9 -24.25 10.03 44.34
C SER A 9 -24.00 10.90 43.11
N SER A 10 -24.15 10.30 41.94
CA SER A 10 -24.84 10.86 40.77
C SER A 10 -24.27 12.13 40.10
N ILE A 11 -23.40 11.95 39.10
CA ILE A 11 -23.36 12.78 37.89
C ILE A 11 -23.26 11.85 36.68
N PHE A 12 -24.41 11.37 36.21
CA PHE A 12 -24.61 10.81 34.88
C PHE A 12 -25.99 11.28 34.44
N VAL A 13 -26.13 11.64 33.16
CA VAL A 13 -27.29 12.25 32.46
C VAL A 13 -27.05 13.72 32.10
N LEU A 14 -26.40 13.96 30.94
CA LEU A 14 -26.87 14.88 29.89
C LEU A 14 -25.87 14.90 28.71
N ALA A 15 -26.08 14.09 27.68
CA ALA A 15 -25.56 14.32 26.33
C ALA A 15 -26.21 13.34 25.33
N LEU A 16 -27.53 13.42 25.19
CA LEU A 16 -28.24 12.74 24.10
C LEU A 16 -29.45 13.56 23.68
N ALA A 17 -29.21 14.65 22.94
CA ALA A 17 -30.18 15.28 22.06
C ALA A 17 -29.45 16.34 21.20
N ILE A 18 -29.92 16.52 19.97
CA ILE A 18 -29.46 17.45 18.91
C ILE A 18 -28.50 16.80 17.88
N VAL A 19 -29.05 15.87 17.09
CA VAL A 19 -28.79 15.83 15.64
C VAL A 19 -30.10 15.49 14.94
N LEU A 20 -30.90 16.50 14.64
CA LEU A 20 -31.99 16.44 13.67
C LEU A 20 -32.29 17.88 13.24
N THR A 21 -31.79 18.25 12.06
CA THR A 21 -32.24 19.28 11.10
C THR A 21 -31.06 20.02 10.47
N ALA A 22 -30.63 19.57 9.29
CA ALA A 22 -30.16 20.42 8.19
C ALA A 22 -29.95 19.53 6.96
N GLY A 23 -31.05 19.27 6.26
CA GLY A 23 -30.99 18.78 4.89
C GLY A 23 -30.57 19.90 3.94
N GLN A 24 -29.95 19.47 2.83
CA GLN A 24 -29.92 20.12 1.52
C GLN A 24 -29.21 21.47 1.40
N LEU A 25 -27.99 21.42 0.86
CA LEU A 25 -27.55 22.33 -0.20
C LEU A 25 -26.54 21.60 -1.10
N ILE A 26 -27.06 21.01 -2.17
CA ILE A 26 -26.27 20.61 -3.34
C ILE A 26 -26.10 21.87 -4.19
N ALA A 27 -24.89 22.42 -4.23
CA ALA A 27 -24.54 23.43 -5.22
C ALA A 27 -24.04 22.73 -6.49
N GLN A 28 -24.84 22.80 -7.55
CA GLN A 28 -24.50 22.38 -8.90
C GLN A 28 -23.49 23.37 -9.50
N ALA A 29 -22.35 22.88 -9.99
CA ALA A 29 -21.45 23.64 -10.86
C ALA A 29 -21.94 23.51 -12.32
N PRO A 30 -21.98 24.60 -13.11
CA PRO A 30 -22.46 24.54 -14.48
C PRO A 30 -21.42 23.90 -15.41
N ALA A 31 -21.90 22.94 -16.22
CA ALA A 31 -21.16 22.33 -17.31
C ALA A 31 -20.77 23.38 -18.37
N ARG A 32 -19.47 23.45 -18.69
CA ARG A 32 -18.96 24.24 -19.81
C ARG A 32 -19.14 23.43 -21.10
N GLY A 33 -19.99 23.94 -21.98
CA GLY A 33 -20.40 23.29 -23.22
C GLY A 33 -19.27 23.05 -24.23
N GLN A 34 -19.36 21.92 -24.91
CA GLN A 34 -18.65 21.61 -26.14
C GLN A 34 -19.15 22.53 -27.27
N ALA A 35 -18.25 23.32 -27.85
CA ALA A 35 -18.52 24.06 -29.07
C ALA A 35 -18.41 23.12 -30.28
N GLY A 36 -19.44 23.14 -31.12
CA GLY A 36 -19.65 22.24 -32.23
C GLY A 36 -18.78 22.49 -33.46
N GLN A 37 -18.73 21.45 -34.29
CA GLN A 37 -18.26 21.52 -35.67
C GLN A 37 -19.22 22.37 -36.52
N PRO A 38 -18.70 23.14 -37.49
CA PRO A 38 -19.47 23.51 -38.67
C PRO A 38 -19.09 22.61 -39.85
N SER A 39 -20.13 22.01 -40.43
CA SER A 39 -20.10 21.37 -41.74
C SER A 39 -20.38 22.39 -42.86
N ALA A 40 -19.91 22.01 -44.05
CA ALA A 40 -20.30 22.42 -45.40
C ALA A 40 -19.70 23.73 -45.96
N THR A 41 -19.06 23.62 -47.13
CA THR A 41 -19.73 24.00 -48.40
C THR A 41 -18.92 23.55 -49.63
N GLN A 42 -19.64 22.95 -50.59
CA GLN A 42 -19.21 22.76 -51.96
C GLN A 42 -19.16 24.11 -52.70
N ALA A 43 -18.14 24.31 -53.53
CA ALA A 43 -18.19 25.27 -54.62
C ALA A 43 -17.57 24.63 -55.88
N GLN A 44 -18.34 24.65 -56.98
CA GLN A 44 -17.96 24.18 -58.31
C GLN A 44 -17.57 25.36 -59.22
N GLY A 45 -16.61 25.11 -60.14
CA GLY A 45 -16.44 25.80 -61.43
C GLY A 45 -15.00 26.28 -61.72
N PRO A 46 -14.62 26.51 -63.00
CA PRO A 46 -14.56 25.59 -64.15
C PRO A 46 -13.11 25.40 -64.69
N GLY A 47 -12.85 24.35 -65.49
CA GLY A 47 -11.52 23.97 -66.05
C GLY A 47 -11.05 24.79 -67.27
N PRO A 48 -10.29 24.23 -68.25
CA PRO A 48 -9.45 23.03 -68.28
C PRO A 48 -7.98 23.31 -68.72
N GLY A 49 -7.07 22.36 -68.50
CA GLY A 49 -5.70 22.41 -69.01
C GLY A 49 -5.14 21.00 -69.22
N LEU A 50 -5.12 20.57 -70.48
CA LEU A 50 -4.61 19.27 -70.93
C LEU A 50 -3.08 19.25 -70.87
N GLY A 51 -2.50 18.23 -70.22
CA GLY A 51 -1.07 17.97 -70.20
C GLY A 51 -0.77 16.51 -69.87
N ALA A 52 -0.44 15.76 -70.93
CA ALA A 52 0.29 14.49 -71.04
C ALA A 52 0.38 13.49 -69.87
N GLN A 53 0.04 12.25 -70.23
CA GLN A 53 0.12 11.01 -69.46
C GLN A 53 1.52 10.67 -68.90
N ALA A 54 1.54 10.19 -67.65
CA ALA A 54 2.41 9.11 -67.22
C ALA A 54 1.53 8.13 -66.40
N GLY A 55 1.52 6.86 -66.78
CA GLY A 55 0.65 5.84 -66.17
C GLY A 55 0.98 5.65 -64.68
N PRO A 56 -0.03 5.56 -63.78
CA PRO A 56 0.23 5.32 -62.38
C PRO A 56 0.70 3.87 -62.22
N GLY A 57 1.94 3.69 -61.75
CA GLY A 57 2.31 2.47 -61.07
C GLY A 57 1.29 2.21 -59.97
N ARG A 58 0.83 0.96 -59.83
CA ARG A 58 -0.03 0.53 -58.72
C ARG A 58 0.74 0.67 -57.41
N GLY A 59 0.80 1.89 -56.88
CA GLY A 59 1.14 2.15 -55.50
C GLY A 59 0.02 1.56 -54.66
N GLY A 60 0.29 0.42 -54.02
CA GLY A 60 -0.57 -0.07 -52.95
C GLY A 60 -0.75 1.04 -51.90
N PRO A 61 -1.91 1.10 -51.20
CA PRO A 61 -2.14 2.12 -50.20
C PRO A 61 -0.95 2.14 -49.22
N ALA A 62 -0.35 3.31 -49.05
CA ALA A 62 0.66 3.52 -48.04
C ALA A 62 0.11 2.97 -46.72
N ARG A 63 0.76 1.96 -46.15
CA ARG A 63 0.45 1.50 -44.79
C ARG A 63 0.48 2.76 -43.92
N GLY A 64 -0.65 3.07 -43.28
CA GLY A 64 -0.69 4.09 -42.24
C GLY A 64 0.40 3.80 -41.20
N PRO A 65 0.80 4.80 -40.41
CA PRO A 65 1.84 4.63 -39.41
C PRO A 65 1.55 3.37 -38.59
N THR A 66 2.47 2.41 -38.64
CA THR A 66 2.41 1.23 -37.79
C THR A 66 2.55 1.75 -36.37
N VAL A 67 1.43 1.78 -35.64
CA VAL A 67 1.48 1.99 -34.19
C VAL A 67 2.06 0.70 -33.63
N ASP A 68 3.27 0.77 -33.10
CA ASP A 68 3.86 -0.36 -32.41
C ASP A 68 2.89 -0.84 -31.32
N PRO A 69 2.66 -2.15 -31.19
CA PRO A 69 1.84 -2.65 -30.10
C PRO A 69 2.45 -2.19 -28.77
N PRO A 70 1.63 -1.73 -27.80
CA PRO A 70 2.15 -1.32 -26.51
C PRO A 70 2.96 -2.44 -25.89
N ALA A 71 4.08 -2.08 -25.24
CA ALA A 71 4.93 -3.04 -24.57
C ALA A 71 4.10 -3.93 -23.63
N PRO A 72 4.38 -5.24 -23.56
CA PRO A 72 3.59 -6.15 -22.75
C PRO A 72 3.63 -5.74 -21.27
N LYS A 73 2.45 -5.64 -20.66
CA LYS A 73 2.28 -5.30 -19.25
C LYS A 73 2.91 -6.38 -18.36
N LYS A 74 3.42 -5.96 -17.20
CA LYS A 74 3.81 -6.89 -16.13
C LYS A 74 2.56 -7.43 -15.42
N HIS A 75 2.69 -8.57 -14.76
CA HIS A 75 1.59 -9.19 -14.00
C HIS A 75 1.87 -9.14 -12.50
N VAL A 76 0.89 -8.69 -11.72
CA VAL A 76 1.00 -8.53 -10.27
C VAL A 76 -0.06 -9.37 -9.56
N LEU A 77 0.35 -10.22 -8.63
CA LEU A 77 -0.56 -10.96 -7.75
C LEU A 77 -0.82 -10.15 -6.48
N ILE A 78 -2.06 -9.78 -6.23
CA ILE A 78 -2.46 -9.13 -4.98
C ILE A 78 -3.01 -10.19 -4.02
N LEU A 79 -2.42 -10.29 -2.83
CA LEU A 79 -2.87 -11.17 -1.75
C LEU A 79 -3.53 -10.34 -0.65
N ALA A 80 -4.71 -10.77 -0.20
CA ALA A 80 -5.50 -10.14 0.85
C ALA A 80 -6.02 -11.17 1.88
N PHE A 81 -5.12 -12.02 2.39
CA PHE A 81 -5.39 -13.01 3.43
C PHE A 81 -5.55 -12.34 4.80
N THR A 82 -6.77 -12.32 5.35
CA THR A 82 -7.03 -11.74 6.67
C THR A 82 -7.35 -12.84 7.68
N GLU A 83 -6.40 -13.74 7.93
CA GLU A 83 -6.56 -14.87 8.86
C GLU A 83 -6.47 -14.46 10.33
N GLY A 84 -6.06 -13.21 10.58
CA GLY A 84 -6.08 -12.55 11.88
C GLY A 84 -7.10 -11.39 11.91
N PHE A 85 -6.61 -10.20 12.24
CA PHE A 85 -7.46 -8.99 12.21
C PHE A 85 -7.78 -8.57 10.77
N HIS A 86 -9.04 -8.22 10.52
CA HIS A 86 -9.45 -7.66 9.24
C HIS A 86 -9.40 -6.13 9.30
N HIS A 87 -8.47 -5.52 8.57
CA HIS A 87 -8.44 -4.07 8.39
C HIS A 87 -9.54 -3.66 7.39
N GLY A 88 -10.46 -2.79 7.81
CA GLY A 88 -11.53 -2.30 6.92
C GLY A 88 -11.01 -1.58 5.67
N SER A 89 -9.77 -1.10 5.69
CA SER A 89 -9.07 -0.48 4.57
C SER A 89 -8.48 -1.48 3.57
N THR A 90 -8.55 -2.79 3.81
CA THR A 90 -8.01 -3.83 2.91
C THR A 90 -8.60 -3.68 1.50
N THR A 91 -9.92 -3.46 1.39
CA THR A 91 -10.59 -3.22 0.10
C THR A 91 -10.08 -1.95 -0.58
N ASP A 92 -9.88 -0.86 0.18
CA ASP A 92 -9.37 0.40 -0.36
C ASP A 92 -7.93 0.23 -0.89
N GLY A 93 -7.07 -0.48 -0.16
CA GLY A 93 -5.70 -0.76 -0.57
C GLY A 93 -5.62 -1.63 -1.82
N VAL A 94 -6.39 -2.72 -1.87
CA VAL A 94 -6.46 -3.61 -3.05
C VAL A 94 -6.96 -2.83 -4.27
N GLY A 95 -8.03 -2.04 -4.10
CA GLY A 95 -8.58 -1.19 -5.16
C GLY A 95 -7.58 -0.13 -5.64
N MET A 96 -6.81 0.46 -4.73
CA MET A 96 -5.77 1.43 -5.04
C MET A 96 -4.68 0.80 -5.92
N ILE A 97 -4.15 -0.37 -5.56
CA ILE A 97 -3.11 -1.04 -6.37
C ILE A 97 -3.63 -1.44 -7.75
N TRP A 98 -4.85 -1.98 -7.84
CA TRP A 98 -5.50 -2.25 -9.13
C TRP A 98 -5.60 -0.98 -9.99
N GLN A 99 -6.07 0.13 -9.39
CA GLN A 99 -6.24 1.40 -10.08
C GLN A 99 -4.90 1.96 -10.57
N LEU A 100 -3.83 1.85 -9.79
CA LEU A 100 -2.48 2.25 -10.22
C LEU A 100 -2.01 1.50 -11.47
N GLY A 101 -2.31 0.20 -11.56
CA GLY A 101 -2.02 -0.60 -12.75
C GLY A 101 -2.76 -0.09 -13.98
N GLN A 102 -4.07 0.20 -13.83
CA GLN A 102 -4.90 0.74 -14.90
C GLN A 102 -4.46 2.15 -15.34
N GLU A 103 -4.22 3.06 -14.38
CA GLU A 103 -3.84 4.46 -14.64
C GLU A 103 -2.47 4.56 -15.29
N SER A 104 -1.51 3.74 -14.86
CA SER A 104 -0.15 3.74 -15.40
C SER A 104 -0.02 2.98 -16.72
N GLY A 105 -0.88 1.98 -16.94
CA GLY A 105 -0.77 1.05 -18.06
C GLY A 105 0.44 0.11 -18.00
N LEU A 106 1.16 0.05 -16.86
CA LEU A 106 2.42 -0.69 -16.73
C LEU A 106 2.24 -2.16 -16.31
N PHE A 107 1.18 -2.46 -15.57
CA PHE A 107 0.92 -3.79 -15.05
C PHE A 107 -0.58 -4.05 -14.91
N ASP A 108 -0.95 -5.33 -15.02
CA ASP A 108 -2.28 -5.82 -14.64
C ASP A 108 -2.19 -6.59 -13.33
N THR A 109 -3.31 -6.71 -12.63
CA THR A 109 -3.37 -7.32 -11.31
C THR A 109 -4.38 -8.46 -11.26
N GLU A 110 -4.05 -9.52 -10.53
CA GLU A 110 -4.98 -10.58 -10.14
C GLU A 110 -5.12 -10.58 -8.62
N ILE A 111 -6.35 -10.56 -8.12
CA ILE A 111 -6.63 -10.43 -6.68
C ILE A 111 -7.05 -11.78 -6.11
N ARG A 112 -6.36 -12.23 -5.06
CA ARG A 112 -6.67 -13.49 -4.37
C ARG A 112 -6.84 -13.28 -2.87
N THR A 113 -7.89 -13.90 -2.34
CA THR A 113 -8.12 -14.10 -0.90
C THR A 113 -7.92 -15.56 -0.48
N ASP A 114 -7.34 -16.39 -1.36
CA ASP A 114 -6.93 -17.76 -1.09
C ASP A 114 -5.50 -18.05 -1.61
N GLY A 115 -4.89 -19.12 -1.12
CA GLY A 115 -3.53 -19.51 -1.46
C GLY A 115 -3.36 -20.25 -2.80
N LYS A 116 -4.43 -20.50 -3.58
CA LYS A 116 -4.38 -21.49 -4.69
C LYS A 116 -3.32 -21.18 -5.75
N TRP A 117 -3.07 -19.90 -6.00
CA TRP A 117 -2.12 -19.43 -7.01
C TRP A 117 -0.70 -19.22 -6.45
N VAL A 118 -0.52 -19.41 -5.14
CA VAL A 118 0.78 -19.35 -4.47
C VAL A 118 1.48 -20.70 -4.60
N THR A 119 1.85 -21.06 -5.82
CA THR A 119 2.63 -22.26 -6.14
C THR A 119 3.42 -22.05 -7.42
N LYS A 120 4.51 -22.80 -7.60
CA LYS A 120 5.22 -22.95 -8.89
C LYS A 120 4.70 -24.15 -9.69
N GLY A 121 3.90 -25.02 -9.07
CA GLY A 121 3.25 -26.14 -9.72
C GLY A 121 1.95 -25.76 -10.44
N SER A 122 1.07 -26.75 -10.60
CA SER A 122 -0.28 -26.54 -11.14
C SER A 122 -1.16 -25.82 -10.11
N ALA A 123 -1.78 -24.72 -10.52
CA ALA A 123 -2.73 -23.94 -9.72
C ALA A 123 -4.21 -24.34 -9.99
N GLY A 124 -4.43 -25.41 -10.76
CA GLY A 124 -5.75 -25.83 -11.24
C GLY A 124 -5.94 -25.61 -12.75
N GLY A 125 -7.16 -25.85 -13.24
CA GLY A 125 -7.52 -25.65 -14.65
C GLY A 125 -8.10 -24.27 -14.96
N GLY A 126 -8.41 -24.02 -16.23
CA GLY A 126 -9.05 -22.79 -16.70
C GLY A 126 -8.10 -21.58 -16.67
N GLU A 127 -8.55 -20.47 -16.09
CA GLU A 127 -7.79 -19.22 -16.00
C GLU A 127 -6.84 -19.16 -14.81
N ALA A 128 -6.63 -20.28 -14.11
CA ALA A 128 -5.68 -20.35 -13.01
C ALA A 128 -4.28 -19.88 -13.45
N ARG A 129 -3.61 -19.15 -12.56
CA ARG A 129 -2.22 -18.73 -12.72
C ARG A 129 -1.39 -19.26 -11.56
N ASN A 130 -0.10 -19.44 -11.79
CA ASN A 130 0.87 -19.81 -10.78
C ASN A 130 1.94 -18.70 -10.68
N LEU A 131 2.89 -18.84 -9.76
CA LEU A 131 3.91 -17.82 -9.51
C LEU A 131 4.83 -17.52 -10.70
N ASP A 132 4.94 -18.42 -11.68
CA ASP A 132 5.78 -18.19 -12.86
C ASP A 132 5.20 -17.12 -13.78
N TRP A 133 3.87 -16.99 -13.84
CA TRP A 133 3.17 -15.98 -14.65
C TRP A 133 3.32 -14.57 -14.08
N PHE A 134 3.43 -14.43 -12.77
CA PHE A 134 3.53 -13.14 -12.09
C PHE A 134 4.96 -12.58 -12.13
N ASN A 135 5.09 -11.27 -12.11
CA ASN A 135 6.37 -10.57 -11.96
C ASN A 135 6.59 -10.04 -10.54
N ALA A 136 5.51 -9.73 -9.82
CA ALA A 136 5.56 -9.33 -8.42
C ALA A 136 4.31 -9.78 -7.66
N ILE A 137 4.44 -9.81 -6.33
CA ILE A 137 3.36 -10.11 -5.39
C ILE A 137 3.20 -8.90 -4.45
N VAL A 138 1.97 -8.48 -4.21
CA VAL A 138 1.63 -7.38 -3.29
C VAL A 138 0.72 -7.93 -2.21
N ALA A 139 1.21 -7.99 -0.98
CA ALA A 139 0.43 -8.38 0.19
C ALA A 139 -0.20 -7.14 0.82
N VAL A 140 -1.53 -7.00 0.67
CA VAL A 140 -2.27 -5.83 1.14
C VAL A 140 -3.00 -6.16 2.41
N ASN A 141 -2.57 -5.57 3.53
CA ASN A 141 -3.19 -5.73 4.84
C ASN A 141 -3.46 -7.20 5.22
N THR A 142 -2.59 -8.10 4.77
CA THR A 142 -2.67 -9.50 5.15
C THR A 142 -2.40 -9.61 6.64
N THR A 143 -2.96 -10.60 7.33
CA THR A 143 -2.72 -10.83 8.78
C THR A 143 -2.75 -12.31 9.12
N GLY A 144 -2.17 -12.66 10.27
CA GLY A 144 -2.23 -14.01 10.83
C GLY A 144 -1.37 -15.03 10.08
N ASN A 145 -1.67 -16.31 10.30
CA ASN A 145 -0.97 -17.41 9.63
C ASN A 145 -1.59 -17.66 8.28
N TRP A 146 -0.87 -17.36 7.20
CA TRP A 146 -1.39 -17.52 5.86
C TRP A 146 -1.78 -18.99 5.60
N PRO A 147 -2.90 -19.24 4.89
CA PRO A 147 -3.42 -20.59 4.69
C PRO A 147 -2.67 -21.30 3.56
N LEU A 148 -1.34 -21.38 3.70
CA LEU A 148 -0.41 -22.00 2.76
C LEU A 148 0.16 -23.29 3.35
N ASN A 149 0.17 -24.34 2.56
CA ASN A 149 0.90 -25.56 2.91
C ASN A 149 2.42 -25.36 2.73
N ASP A 150 3.21 -26.32 3.22
CA ASP A 150 4.68 -26.23 3.21
C ASP A 150 5.28 -26.10 1.81
N GLN A 151 4.69 -26.72 0.80
CA GLN A 151 5.18 -26.58 -0.58
C GLN A 151 4.89 -25.17 -1.11
N GLN A 152 3.72 -24.62 -0.86
CA GLN A 152 3.37 -23.26 -1.25
C GLN A 152 4.28 -22.23 -0.56
N LYS A 153 4.64 -22.45 0.70
CA LYS A 153 5.63 -21.62 1.41
C LYS A 153 7.01 -21.68 0.74
N LYS A 154 7.49 -22.88 0.40
CA LYS A 154 8.77 -23.05 -0.33
C LYS A 154 8.74 -22.38 -1.70
N ASP A 155 7.66 -22.57 -2.44
CA ASP A 155 7.43 -21.98 -3.77
C ASP A 155 7.44 -20.44 -3.69
N PHE A 156 6.73 -19.86 -2.71
CA PHE A 156 6.69 -18.41 -2.48
C PHE A 156 8.08 -17.83 -2.20
N ILE A 157 8.83 -18.44 -1.27
CA ILE A 157 10.19 -17.98 -0.95
C ILE A 157 11.11 -18.13 -2.15
N SER A 158 11.04 -19.24 -2.89
CA SER A 158 11.87 -19.47 -4.07
C SER A 158 11.54 -18.51 -5.20
N ALA A 159 10.27 -18.18 -5.43
CA ALA A 159 9.87 -17.20 -6.44
C ALA A 159 10.54 -15.83 -6.20
N ILE A 160 10.52 -15.35 -4.96
CA ILE A 160 11.17 -14.08 -4.62
C ILE A 160 12.71 -14.23 -4.67
N ARG A 161 13.26 -15.20 -3.94
CA ARG A 161 14.71 -15.32 -3.74
C ARG A 161 15.46 -15.75 -5.00
N ASP A 162 14.95 -16.76 -5.69
CA ASP A 162 15.70 -17.49 -6.72
C ASP A 162 15.30 -17.02 -8.13
N ASP A 163 14.01 -16.73 -8.35
CA ASP A 163 13.48 -16.26 -9.64
C ASP A 163 13.44 -14.72 -9.75
N GLY A 164 13.61 -14.02 -8.64
CA GLY A 164 13.67 -12.55 -8.60
C GLY A 164 12.32 -11.87 -8.73
N LYS A 165 11.21 -12.54 -8.36
CA LYS A 165 9.89 -11.88 -8.30
C LYS A 165 9.93 -10.75 -7.26
N GLY A 166 9.30 -9.63 -7.59
CA GLY A 166 9.16 -8.50 -6.66
C GLY A 166 8.19 -8.81 -5.52
N PHE A 167 8.40 -8.22 -4.35
CA PHE A 167 7.46 -8.30 -3.24
C PHE A 167 7.20 -6.93 -2.61
N VAL A 168 5.93 -6.59 -2.44
CA VAL A 168 5.47 -5.38 -1.75
C VAL A 168 4.59 -5.78 -0.58
N ALA A 169 4.99 -5.42 0.63
CA ALA A 169 4.20 -5.64 1.83
C ALA A 169 3.61 -4.31 2.32
N VAL A 170 2.28 -4.30 2.49
CA VAL A 170 1.52 -3.11 2.89
C VAL A 170 0.99 -3.29 4.30
N HIS A 171 1.34 -2.34 5.16
CA HIS A 171 0.87 -2.17 6.54
C HIS A 171 0.84 -3.47 7.34
N ALA A 172 -0.33 -4.10 7.43
CA ALA A 172 -0.55 -5.29 8.26
C ALA A 172 0.20 -6.52 7.78
N ALA A 173 0.74 -6.52 6.55
CA ALA A 173 1.57 -7.60 6.05
C ALA A 173 2.81 -7.92 6.94
N LEU A 174 3.24 -6.99 7.79
CA LEU A 174 4.28 -7.24 8.81
C LEU A 174 3.77 -8.06 10.02
N ASP A 175 2.47 -8.11 10.23
CA ASP A 175 1.75 -8.88 11.26
C ASP A 175 1.30 -10.26 10.76
N CYS A 176 1.98 -10.78 9.73
CA CYS A 176 1.74 -12.11 9.18
C CYS A 176 2.82 -13.09 9.61
N ASN A 177 2.44 -14.36 9.79
CA ASN A 177 3.36 -15.49 9.93
C ASN A 177 4.45 -15.32 11.01
N HIS A 178 4.19 -14.46 12.00
CA HIS A 178 5.13 -14.07 13.06
C HIS A 178 5.26 -15.17 14.13
N ASN A 179 6.08 -14.95 15.15
CA ASN A 179 6.34 -15.92 16.24
C ASN A 179 6.94 -17.25 15.73
N ASN A 180 7.90 -17.15 14.80
CA ASN A 180 8.63 -18.29 14.25
C ASN A 180 7.78 -19.32 13.47
N VAL A 181 6.57 -18.93 13.02
CA VAL A 181 5.71 -19.77 12.16
C VAL A 181 6.31 -19.94 10.77
N TRP A 182 6.95 -18.88 10.24
CA TRP A 182 7.65 -18.92 8.95
C TRP A 182 8.86 -17.98 8.95
N PRO A 183 9.99 -18.41 9.54
CA PRO A 183 11.17 -17.55 9.73
C PRO A 183 11.73 -16.97 8.42
N GLU A 184 11.67 -17.71 7.33
CA GLU A 184 12.10 -17.25 6.02
C GLU A 184 11.26 -16.09 5.49
N PHE A 185 9.95 -16.05 5.80
CA PHE A 185 9.10 -14.91 5.46
C PHE A 185 9.51 -13.67 6.26
N THR A 186 9.75 -13.82 7.57
CA THR A 186 10.23 -12.74 8.44
C THR A 186 11.56 -12.16 7.96
N GLU A 187 12.53 -13.01 7.60
CA GLU A 187 13.81 -12.54 7.03
C GLU A 187 13.60 -11.90 5.65
N MET A 188 12.73 -12.44 4.79
CA MET A 188 12.45 -11.88 3.46
C MET A 188 11.85 -10.48 3.54
N ILE A 189 10.82 -10.26 4.37
CA ILE A 189 10.19 -8.93 4.54
C ILE A 189 11.11 -7.97 5.32
N GLY A 190 11.98 -8.50 6.19
CA GLY A 190 12.99 -7.73 6.92
C GLY A 190 12.67 -7.44 8.39
N GLY A 191 11.62 -8.04 8.94
CA GLY A 191 11.22 -7.90 10.35
C GLY A 191 9.80 -8.45 10.60
N GLU A 192 9.34 -8.44 11.84
CA GLU A 192 7.94 -8.77 12.16
C GLU A 192 7.33 -7.73 13.10
N PHE A 193 6.00 -7.62 13.08
CA PHE A 193 5.25 -6.68 13.90
C PHE A 193 5.50 -6.87 15.40
N ALA A 194 5.83 -5.78 16.09
CA ALA A 194 5.92 -5.75 17.55
C ALA A 194 4.65 -5.15 18.18
N ALA A 195 4.31 -3.94 17.77
CA ALA A 195 3.21 -3.14 18.29
C ALA A 195 2.98 -1.89 17.43
N HIS A 196 1.91 -1.14 17.73
CA HIS A 196 1.63 0.20 17.20
C HIS A 196 1.32 1.16 18.39
N PRO A 197 2.35 1.64 19.11
CA PRO A 197 2.19 2.26 20.45
C PRO A 197 1.27 3.48 20.52
N TRP A 198 1.12 4.19 19.40
CA TRP A 198 0.34 5.43 19.30
C TRP A 198 -1.02 5.23 18.64
N PHE A 199 -1.40 3.99 18.31
CA PHE A 199 -2.63 3.67 17.58
C PHE A 199 -2.71 4.46 16.27
N THR A 200 -3.91 4.87 15.85
CA THR A 200 -4.08 5.80 14.73
C THR A 200 -3.88 7.24 15.21
N PHE A 201 -2.94 7.96 14.60
CA PHE A 201 -2.60 9.33 15.00
C PHE A 201 -1.97 10.12 13.84
N TRP A 202 -1.80 11.43 14.04
CA TRP A 202 -1.02 12.29 13.16
C TRP A 202 0.48 12.08 13.44
N ALA A 203 1.05 11.10 12.76
CA ALA A 203 2.43 10.68 12.92
C ALA A 203 3.41 11.70 12.30
N PRO A 204 4.35 12.26 13.07
CA PRO A 204 5.44 13.04 12.53
C PRO A 204 6.45 12.08 11.89
N VAL A 205 6.78 12.32 10.62
CA VAL A 205 7.55 11.38 9.79
C VAL A 205 8.73 12.09 9.13
N ILE A 206 9.86 11.38 9.04
CA ILE A 206 11.04 11.78 8.28
C ILE A 206 11.18 10.85 7.08
N ILE A 207 11.26 11.43 5.88
CA ILE A 207 11.71 10.76 4.65
C ILE A 207 13.24 10.73 4.70
N GLU A 208 13.79 9.55 4.96
CA GLU A 208 15.19 9.37 5.31
C GLU A 208 16.09 9.17 4.07
N ASP A 209 15.60 8.44 3.07
CA ASP A 209 16.25 8.33 1.76
C ASP A 209 15.37 8.97 0.66
N PRO A 210 15.42 10.30 0.46
CA PRO A 210 14.65 10.97 -0.58
C PRO A 210 15.16 10.65 -2.00
N SER A 211 16.30 9.98 -2.14
CA SER A 211 16.85 9.58 -3.45
C SER A 211 16.20 8.31 -4.00
N PHE A 212 15.60 7.48 -3.13
CA PHE A 212 14.90 6.29 -3.54
C PHE A 212 13.65 6.62 -4.37
N PRO A 213 13.34 5.91 -5.47
CA PRO A 213 12.25 6.26 -6.39
C PRO A 213 10.90 6.53 -5.72
N ALA A 214 10.52 5.69 -4.75
CA ALA A 214 9.27 5.82 -4.00
C ALA A 214 9.21 7.03 -3.05
N MET A 215 10.32 7.72 -2.84
CA MET A 215 10.43 8.86 -1.92
C MET A 215 10.63 10.21 -2.64
N LYS A 216 11.03 10.20 -3.92
CA LYS A 216 11.45 11.41 -4.66
C LYS A 216 10.38 12.51 -4.78
N HIS A 217 9.10 12.15 -4.75
CA HIS A 217 8.02 13.10 -4.99
C HIS A 217 7.52 13.82 -3.75
N PHE A 218 7.90 13.39 -2.55
CA PHE A 218 7.51 14.09 -1.33
C PHE A 218 8.14 15.49 -1.35
N GLY A 219 7.30 16.53 -1.22
CA GLY A 219 7.74 17.93 -1.30
C GLY A 219 8.61 18.39 -0.11
N SER A 220 8.75 17.56 0.92
CA SER A 220 9.53 17.81 2.13
C SER A 220 10.05 16.49 2.68
N THR A 221 11.22 16.51 3.32
CA THR A 221 11.72 15.35 4.08
C THR A 221 11.07 15.22 5.45
N ARG A 222 10.28 16.20 5.88
CA ARG A 222 9.48 16.14 7.11
C ARG A 222 8.00 16.24 6.75
N MET A 223 7.26 15.20 7.12
CA MET A 223 5.87 14.98 6.77
C MET A 223 5.04 14.71 8.03
N VAL A 224 3.71 14.79 7.89
CA VAL A 224 2.78 14.29 8.90
C VAL A 224 1.73 13.44 8.19
N PHE A 225 1.54 12.20 8.65
CA PHE A 225 0.54 11.28 8.10
C PHE A 225 -0.45 10.86 9.17
N TYR A 226 -1.74 10.83 8.85
CA TYR A 226 -2.75 10.25 9.71
C TYR A 226 -2.89 8.76 9.42
N ASP A 227 -2.32 7.91 10.28
CA ASP A 227 -2.39 6.45 10.12
C ASP A 227 -2.02 5.71 11.42
N GLU A 228 -2.06 4.37 11.40
CA GLU A 228 -1.52 3.52 12.46
C GLU A 228 -0.12 3.01 12.10
N MET A 229 0.87 3.41 12.89
CA MET A 229 2.29 3.18 12.58
C MET A 229 2.81 1.96 13.35
N TYR A 230 3.28 0.97 12.61
CA TYR A 230 3.81 -0.29 13.13
C TYR A 230 5.28 -0.12 13.50
N VAL A 231 5.64 -0.70 14.65
CA VAL A 231 7.03 -0.84 15.08
C VAL A 231 7.45 -2.29 14.88
N PRO A 232 8.58 -2.56 14.20
CA PRO A 232 9.10 -3.91 14.06
C PRO A 232 9.83 -4.38 15.33
N ARG A 233 9.85 -5.69 15.56
CA ARG A 233 10.53 -6.33 16.70
C ARG A 233 12.03 -6.06 16.68
N ALA A 234 12.61 -5.69 17.82
CA ALA A 234 14.03 -5.44 17.95
C ALA A 234 14.88 -6.70 17.74
N GLU A 235 14.32 -7.87 18.04
CA GLU A 235 15.04 -9.15 17.98
C GLU A 235 15.31 -9.60 16.53
N ASN A 236 14.50 -9.18 15.56
CA ASN A 236 14.60 -9.63 14.18
C ASN A 236 14.70 -8.52 13.13
N TRP A 237 14.45 -7.27 13.50
CA TRP A 237 14.63 -6.13 12.62
C TRP A 237 15.91 -5.37 12.94
N SER A 238 16.66 -5.03 11.89
CA SER A 238 17.83 -4.15 12.00
C SER A 238 18.00 -3.29 10.76
N ARG A 239 18.20 -2.00 10.98
CA ARG A 239 18.63 -1.02 9.97
C ARG A 239 19.81 -1.50 9.13
N SER A 240 20.75 -2.24 9.69
CA SER A 240 21.93 -2.71 8.94
C SER A 240 21.60 -3.73 7.85
N LYS A 241 20.36 -4.25 7.82
CA LYS A 241 19.89 -5.23 6.84
C LYS A 241 19.02 -4.63 5.74
N VAL A 242 18.64 -3.35 5.85
CA VAL A 242 17.66 -2.71 4.96
C VAL A 242 18.05 -1.26 4.66
N ASN A 243 17.64 -0.75 3.50
CA ASN A 243 17.62 0.69 3.26
C ASN A 243 16.37 1.29 3.92
N VAL A 244 16.53 2.15 4.93
CA VAL A 244 15.40 2.78 5.63
C VAL A 244 14.98 4.02 4.84
N LEU A 245 13.76 3.99 4.31
CA LEU A 245 13.27 5.04 3.41
C LEU A 245 12.49 6.12 4.18
N MET A 246 11.76 5.70 5.21
CA MET A 246 10.86 6.52 6.00
C MET A 246 10.87 6.03 7.45
N ARG A 247 10.84 6.94 8.42
CA ARG A 247 10.74 6.62 9.85
C ARG A 247 9.93 7.66 10.61
N LEU A 248 9.51 7.35 11.84
CA LEU A 248 8.97 8.37 12.74
C LEU A 248 10.05 9.38 13.16
N ASP A 249 9.63 10.63 13.35
CA ASP A 249 10.40 11.68 14.05
C ASP A 249 10.19 11.49 15.55
N GLU A 250 11.10 10.75 16.19
CA GLU A 250 11.05 10.41 17.60
C GLU A 250 11.06 11.64 18.53
N SER A 251 11.61 12.76 18.06
CA SER A 251 11.68 14.01 18.83
C SER A 251 10.32 14.71 18.97
N LYS A 252 9.32 14.29 18.17
CA LYS A 252 7.98 14.86 18.12
C LYS A 252 6.88 13.88 18.46
N LEU A 253 7.23 12.65 18.86
CA LEU A 253 6.23 11.65 19.20
C LEU A 253 5.49 12.05 20.48
N PRO A 254 4.15 11.93 20.50
CA PRO A 254 3.41 12.08 21.74
C PRO A 254 3.69 10.90 22.67
N PRO A 255 3.27 10.97 23.95
CA PRO A 255 3.26 9.81 24.81
C PRO A 255 2.49 8.63 24.17
N PRO A 256 2.96 7.39 24.33
CA PRO A 256 2.25 6.20 23.85
C PRO A 256 0.84 6.09 24.43
N GLY A 257 -0.07 5.51 23.64
CA GLY A 257 -1.49 5.41 23.95
C GLY A 257 -2.38 5.99 22.84
N PRO A 258 -3.71 5.83 22.95
CA PRO A 258 -4.65 6.44 22.03
C PRO A 258 -4.53 7.96 22.04
N GLN A 259 -4.62 8.60 20.87
CA GLN A 259 -4.49 10.04 20.72
C GLN A 259 -5.88 10.67 20.48
N GLU A 260 -6.34 11.53 21.40
CA GLU A 260 -7.60 12.27 21.27
C GLU A 260 -7.53 13.35 20.16
N PRO A 261 -8.66 13.73 19.51
CA PRO A 261 -10.03 13.23 19.71
C PRO A 261 -10.34 11.94 18.93
N TYR A 262 -9.31 11.33 18.32
CA TYR A 262 -9.45 10.23 17.37
C TYR A 262 -8.89 8.92 17.93
N ALA A 263 -9.03 8.69 19.25
CA ALA A 263 -8.73 7.40 19.85
C ALA A 263 -9.43 6.33 19.00
N SER A 264 -8.63 5.56 18.27
CA SER A 264 -9.11 4.80 17.12
C SER A 264 -10.22 3.83 17.53
N LEU A 265 -11.10 3.44 16.59
CA LEU A 265 -12.02 2.32 16.83
C LEU A 265 -11.27 1.01 17.17
N SER A 266 -9.98 0.89 16.84
CA SER A 266 -9.12 -0.20 17.32
C SER A 266 -8.77 -0.04 18.81
N GLY A 267 -8.49 1.18 19.29
CA GLY A 267 -8.31 1.47 20.72
C GLY A 267 -9.60 1.35 21.53
N ILE A 268 -10.72 1.89 21.02
CA ILE A 268 -12.05 1.75 21.61
C ILE A 268 -12.50 0.28 21.52
N GLY A 269 -12.25 -0.41 20.42
CA GLY A 269 -12.54 -1.84 20.23
C GLY A 269 -11.72 -2.73 21.16
N ALA A 270 -10.45 -2.41 21.42
CA ALA A 270 -9.64 -3.07 22.43
C ALA A 270 -10.23 -2.84 23.83
N MET A 271 -10.57 -1.59 24.18
CA MET A 271 -11.23 -1.27 25.46
C MET A 271 -12.60 -1.96 25.61
N MET A 272 -13.40 -2.02 24.54
CA MET A 272 -14.75 -2.61 24.51
C MET A 272 -14.75 -4.14 24.40
N SER A 273 -13.69 -4.75 23.87
CA SER A 273 -13.48 -6.21 23.84
C SER A 273 -12.94 -6.76 25.18
N GLY A 274 -12.80 -5.91 26.19
CA GLY A 274 -12.32 -6.31 27.51
C GLY A 274 -10.81 -6.49 27.57
N ALA A 275 -10.05 -6.03 26.56
CA ALA A 275 -8.61 -5.83 26.71
C ALA A 275 -8.42 -4.71 27.74
N GLY A 276 -8.32 -5.10 29.03
CA GLY A 276 -8.24 -4.17 30.14
C GLY A 276 -7.05 -3.22 30.00
N ALA A 277 -7.01 -2.18 30.84
CA ALA A 277 -5.95 -1.16 30.87
C ALA A 277 -4.52 -1.75 30.82
N GLU A 278 -4.33 -2.95 31.39
CA GLU A 278 -3.06 -3.68 31.37
C GLU A 278 -2.64 -4.18 29.97
N ALA A 279 -3.58 -4.61 29.13
CA ALA A 279 -3.30 -5.03 27.75
C ALA A 279 -2.91 -3.80 26.89
N MET A 280 -3.61 -2.69 27.07
CA MET A 280 -3.30 -1.41 26.42
C MET A 280 -1.92 -0.89 26.83
N LYS A 281 -1.60 -0.96 28.12
CA LYS A 281 -0.28 -0.60 28.65
C LYS A 281 0.82 -1.49 28.05
N LYS A 282 0.58 -2.81 27.93
CA LYS A 282 1.53 -3.73 27.30
C LYS A 282 1.73 -3.44 25.81
N MET A 283 0.69 -3.09 25.06
CA MET A 283 0.83 -2.68 23.65
C MET A 283 1.65 -1.40 23.52
N ALA A 284 1.38 -0.42 24.37
CA ALA A 284 2.08 0.86 24.38
C ALA A 284 3.56 0.72 24.75
N THR A 285 3.93 -0.21 25.64
CA THR A 285 5.33 -0.41 26.06
C THR A 285 6.10 -1.38 25.17
N ARG A 286 5.46 -2.39 24.55
CA ARG A 286 6.12 -3.41 23.72
C ARG A 286 6.74 -2.84 22.44
N GLY A 287 6.21 -1.74 21.92
CA GLY A 287 6.75 -1.10 20.71
C GLY A 287 7.76 0.00 20.98
N LEU A 288 8.12 0.30 22.22
CA LEU A 288 9.16 1.29 22.50
C LEU A 288 10.53 0.66 22.29
N ARG A 289 11.33 1.27 21.43
CA ARG A 289 12.67 0.78 21.11
C ARG A 289 13.72 1.60 21.84
N GLU A 290 14.72 0.93 22.41
CA GLU A 290 15.85 1.59 23.07
C GLU A 290 16.67 2.45 22.10
N ASP A 291 16.78 2.02 20.84
CA ASP A 291 17.50 2.75 19.78
C ASP A 291 16.69 3.91 19.16
N GLN A 292 15.41 4.03 19.53
CA GLN A 292 14.47 4.99 18.97
C GLN A 292 14.41 4.99 17.43
N ASP A 293 14.70 3.85 16.79
CA ASP A 293 14.66 3.70 15.33
C ASP A 293 13.35 3.07 14.89
N TYR A 294 12.37 3.93 14.61
CA TYR A 294 11.01 3.52 14.24
C TYR A 294 10.82 3.60 12.72
N ALA A 295 11.50 2.71 11.99
CA ALA A 295 11.36 2.62 10.54
C ALA A 295 9.92 2.27 10.14
N LEU A 296 9.38 3.01 9.18
CA LEU A 296 8.02 2.86 8.64
C LEU A 296 8.03 2.30 7.23
N ALA A 297 9.04 2.61 6.42
CA ALA A 297 9.20 2.00 5.10
C ALA A 297 10.66 1.68 4.84
N TRP A 298 10.90 0.55 4.17
CA TRP A 298 12.24 0.13 3.81
C TRP A 298 12.26 -0.70 2.53
N ALA A 299 13.44 -0.75 1.91
CA ALA A 299 13.72 -1.59 0.76
C ALA A 299 14.93 -2.49 1.03
N LYS A 300 14.89 -3.73 0.53
CA LYS A 300 16.02 -4.65 0.56
C LYS A 300 16.01 -5.60 -0.64
N MET A 301 17.16 -6.23 -0.88
CA MET A 301 17.21 -7.43 -1.71
C MET A 301 16.99 -8.66 -0.82
N TYR A 302 16.31 -9.67 -1.37
CA TYR A 302 16.28 -11.02 -0.80
C TYR A 302 16.58 -12.01 -1.92
N GLY A 303 17.81 -12.53 -1.94
CA GLY A 303 18.35 -13.18 -3.14
C GLY A 303 18.33 -12.22 -4.33
N LYS A 304 17.65 -12.62 -5.41
CA LYS A 304 17.45 -11.81 -6.62
C LYS A 304 16.21 -10.90 -6.54
N GLY A 305 15.33 -11.11 -5.57
CA GLY A 305 14.06 -10.40 -5.44
C GLY A 305 14.22 -9.04 -4.78
N ARG A 306 13.50 -8.05 -5.31
CA ARG A 306 13.35 -6.71 -4.72
C ARG A 306 12.17 -6.70 -3.75
N VAL A 307 12.42 -6.34 -2.50
CA VAL A 307 11.41 -6.33 -1.43
C VAL A 307 11.22 -4.91 -0.92
N PHE A 308 9.97 -4.45 -0.89
CA PHE A 308 9.56 -3.17 -0.30
C PHE A 308 8.52 -3.41 0.78
N TYR A 309 8.68 -2.71 1.90
CA TYR A 309 7.67 -2.65 2.96
C TYR A 309 7.30 -1.20 3.24
N SER A 310 6.03 -0.97 3.58
CA SER A 310 5.56 0.29 4.17
C SER A 310 4.49 0.02 5.21
N SER A 311 4.60 0.67 6.36
CA SER A 311 3.63 0.66 7.45
C SER A 311 2.38 1.49 7.15
N LEU A 312 2.39 2.35 6.14
CA LEU A 312 1.19 3.10 5.75
C LEU A 312 0.14 2.16 5.14
N GLY A 313 -1.13 2.33 5.46
CA GLY A 313 -2.22 1.50 4.95
C GLY A 313 -3.25 1.02 5.96
N HIS A 314 -3.25 1.55 7.19
CA HIS A 314 -4.30 1.22 8.18
C HIS A 314 -5.62 1.88 7.81
N THR A 315 -5.57 3.17 7.47
CA THR A 315 -6.75 3.99 7.21
C THR A 315 -7.07 4.02 5.72
N LYS A 316 -8.35 4.21 5.40
CA LYS A 316 -8.78 4.55 4.04
C LYS A 316 -8.12 5.84 3.54
N ALA A 317 -7.95 6.82 4.42
CA ALA A 317 -7.33 8.10 4.09
C ALA A 317 -5.88 7.95 3.60
N ALA A 318 -5.12 7.00 4.14
CA ALA A 318 -3.77 6.69 3.66
C ALA A 318 -3.78 6.29 2.16
N PHE A 319 -4.72 5.45 1.73
CA PHE A 319 -4.85 5.04 0.33
C PHE A 319 -5.44 6.11 -0.60
N GLN A 320 -6.04 7.17 -0.05
CA GLN A 320 -6.53 8.33 -0.79
C GLN A 320 -5.49 9.45 -0.89
N ASN A 321 -4.46 9.44 -0.04
CA ASN A 321 -3.41 10.44 -0.06
C ASN A 321 -2.59 10.32 -1.37
N PRO A 322 -2.50 11.38 -2.19
CA PRO A 322 -1.83 11.32 -3.49
C PRO A 322 -0.34 10.99 -3.39
N ASP A 323 0.34 11.45 -2.34
CA ASP A 323 1.76 11.16 -2.14
C ASP A 323 1.97 9.70 -1.73
N VAL A 324 1.07 9.13 -0.93
CA VAL A 324 1.12 7.71 -0.55
C VAL A 324 0.79 6.81 -1.74
N ARG A 325 -0.22 7.17 -2.55
CA ARG A 325 -0.52 6.46 -3.81
C ARG A 325 0.68 6.46 -4.75
N LYS A 326 1.32 7.63 -4.94
CA LYS A 326 2.51 7.75 -5.79
C LYS A 326 3.70 6.97 -5.23
N MET A 327 3.88 6.94 -3.91
CA MET A 327 4.88 6.08 -3.25
C MET A 327 4.67 4.61 -3.60
N TYR A 328 3.45 4.07 -3.48
CA TYR A 328 3.18 2.68 -3.85
C TYR A 328 3.36 2.40 -5.34
N LEU A 329 2.98 3.32 -6.23
CA LEU A 329 3.23 3.19 -7.65
C LEU A 329 4.73 3.08 -7.95
N GLU A 330 5.53 3.98 -7.39
CA GLU A 330 6.98 3.99 -7.61
C GLU A 330 7.69 2.81 -6.94
N ALA A 331 7.19 2.33 -5.79
CA ALA A 331 7.66 1.09 -5.16
C ALA A 331 7.35 -0.13 -6.03
N ILE A 332 6.14 -0.23 -6.60
CA ILE A 332 5.76 -1.31 -7.52
C ILE A 332 6.62 -1.25 -8.79
N LYS A 333 6.81 -0.06 -9.36
CA LYS A 333 7.71 0.13 -10.50
C LYS A 333 9.12 -0.36 -10.18
N TRP A 334 9.63 -0.04 -9.00
CA TRP A 334 10.94 -0.47 -8.56
C TRP A 334 11.04 -1.99 -8.42
N VAL A 335 10.08 -2.66 -7.76
CA VAL A 335 10.14 -4.14 -7.64
C VAL A 335 9.92 -4.86 -8.98
N LEU A 336 9.24 -4.21 -9.93
CA LEU A 336 9.06 -4.71 -11.30
C LEU A 336 10.26 -4.44 -12.23
N GLY A 337 11.27 -3.70 -11.76
CA GLY A 337 12.48 -3.40 -12.52
C GLY A 337 12.35 -2.22 -13.49
N PHE A 338 11.34 -1.36 -13.35
CA PHE A 338 11.18 -0.16 -14.17
C PHE A 338 12.03 1.02 -13.70
N THR A 339 12.46 1.01 -12.44
CA THR A 339 13.30 2.07 -11.85
C THR A 339 14.41 1.45 -11.01
N GLU A 340 15.48 2.23 -10.82
CA GLU A 340 16.61 1.86 -9.97
C GLU A 340 16.59 2.64 -8.67
N GLY A 341 16.98 1.97 -7.58
CA GLY A 341 16.99 2.52 -6.23
C GLY A 341 17.90 1.67 -5.34
N SER A 342 18.71 2.33 -4.50
CA SER A 342 19.64 1.64 -3.62
C SER A 342 18.90 0.79 -2.59
N THR A 343 19.45 -0.37 -2.28
CA THR A 343 19.06 -1.19 -1.11
C THR A 343 20.15 -1.20 -0.05
N ALA A 344 21.18 -0.38 -0.21
CA ALA A 344 22.28 -0.33 0.75
C ALA A 344 21.77 0.25 2.08
N PRO A 345 22.08 -0.40 3.22
CA PRO A 345 21.80 0.18 4.51
C PRO A 345 22.62 1.45 4.72
N HIS A 346 22.13 2.34 5.56
CA HIS A 346 22.81 3.57 5.95
C HIS A 346 22.58 3.86 7.43
N PRO A 347 23.49 4.61 8.10
CA PRO A 347 23.26 5.06 9.46
C PRO A 347 22.02 5.95 9.54
N LYS A 348 21.42 6.01 10.74
CA LYS A 348 20.30 6.92 11.02
C LYS A 348 20.77 8.35 10.83
N VAL A 349 20.09 9.09 9.96
CA VAL A 349 20.35 10.52 9.74
C VAL A 349 19.34 11.37 10.50
N ASN A 350 19.78 12.51 11.04
CA ASN A 350 18.96 13.41 11.88
C ASN A 350 18.32 14.56 11.09
#